data_AF-Q8GSS2-F1
#
_entry.id   AF-Q8GSS2-F1
#
_cell.length_a   1.000
_cell.length_b   1.000
_cell.length_c   1.000
_cell.angle_alpha   90.00
_cell.angle_beta   90.00
_cell.angle_gamma   90.00
#
_symmetry.space_group_name_H-M   'P 1'
#
loop_
_entity.id
_entity.type
_entity.pdbx_description
1 polymer ?
#
loop_
_entity_poly.entity_id
_entity_poly.type
_entity_poly.pdbx_seq_one_letter_code
_entity_poly.pdbx_strand_id
1 'polypeptide(L)'
;GPFRDLLTRLNDPATGHPPVTCVVSDVVMGFSMEAANELGLPYVQLWTASAISYLGYRHYRLLINRGLAPLKDAEKLTNGYLDTPVEDVPGLRSMRLRDFPSFIRT
;
A
#
# COMPACT_ATOMS: atom_id res chain seq x y z
N GLY A 1 19.61 9.27 -7.19
CA GLY A 1 18.14 9.45 -7.21
C GLY A 1 17.76 10.04 -5.87
N PRO A 2 16.82 10.99 -5.79
CA PRO A 2 16.82 12.01 -4.72
C PRO A 2 16.86 11.43 -3.30
N PHE A 3 16.14 10.33 -3.05
CA PHE A 3 16.18 9.65 -1.74
C PHE A 3 17.52 8.97 -1.43
N ARG A 4 18.13 8.29 -2.42
CA ARG A 4 19.46 7.71 -2.29
C ARG A 4 20.53 8.78 -2.08
N ASP A 5 20.42 9.89 -2.81
CA ASP A 5 21.36 11.01 -2.71
C ASP A 5 21.28 11.66 -1.31
N LEU A 6 20.08 11.71 -0.72
CA LEU A 6 19.90 12.12 0.67
C LEU A 6 20.56 11.13 1.64
N LEU A 7 20.34 9.82 1.48
CA LEU A 7 20.97 8.81 2.35
C LEU A 7 22.50 8.86 2.29
N THR A 8 23.07 9.04 1.10
CA THR A 8 24.53 9.22 0.94
C THR A 8 25.02 10.43 1.72
N ARG A 9 24.33 11.56 1.62
CA ARG A 9 24.68 12.78 2.36
C ARG A 9 24.56 12.60 3.87
N LEU A 10 23.53 11.90 4.34
CA LEU A 10 23.33 11.63 5.77
C LEU A 10 24.34 10.61 6.31
N ASN A 11 24.92 9.78 5.47
CA ASN A 11 25.94 8.81 5.87
C ASN A 11 27.36 9.35 5.73
N ASP A 12 27.55 10.59 5.26
CA ASP A 12 28.86 11.22 5.14
C ASP A 12 29.44 11.53 6.54
N PRO A 13 30.58 10.92 6.93
CA PRO A 13 31.23 11.18 8.22
C PRO A 13 31.56 12.65 8.47
N ALA A 14 31.73 13.45 7.40
CA ALA A 14 32.03 14.88 7.51
C ALA A 14 30.87 15.71 8.09
N THR A 15 29.66 15.17 8.13
CA THR A 15 28.47 15.84 8.67
C THR A 15 28.46 15.92 10.20
N GLY A 16 29.26 15.11 10.89
CA GLY A 16 29.38 15.11 12.35
C GLY A 16 28.20 14.49 13.10
N HIS A 17 27.23 13.90 12.40
CA HIS A 17 26.16 13.11 13.01
C HIS A 17 26.32 11.60 12.69
N PRO A 18 25.70 10.70 13.48
CA PRO A 18 25.74 9.27 13.21
C PRO A 18 25.13 8.91 11.85
N PRO A 19 25.58 7.81 11.22
CA PRO A 19 24.97 7.31 9.99
C PRO A 19 23.55 6.81 10.25
N VAL A 20 22.76 6.73 9.19
CA VAL A 20 21.41 6.17 9.20
C VAL A 20 21.50 4.67 9.54
N THR A 21 20.71 4.23 10.52
CA THR A 21 20.67 2.83 10.98
C THR A 21 19.35 2.11 10.69
N CYS A 22 18.32 2.83 10.23
CA CYS A 22 17.00 2.28 9.90
C CYS A 22 16.26 3.27 9.00
N VAL A 23 15.39 2.76 8.14
CA VAL A 23 14.46 3.57 7.34
C VAL A 23 13.03 3.20 7.72
N VAL A 24 12.25 4.20 8.18
CA VAL A 24 10.80 4.10 8.36
C VAL A 24 10.15 4.94 7.27
N SER A 25 9.32 4.33 6.44
CA SER A 25 8.74 5.02 5.28
C SER A 25 7.30 4.60 5.04
N ASP A 26 6.50 5.50 4.45
CA ASP A 26 5.14 5.19 4.03
C ASP A 26 5.13 4.00 3.06
N VAL A 27 4.15 3.08 3.21
CA VAL A 27 4.07 1.86 2.40
C VAL A 27 4.03 2.14 0.89
N VAL A 28 3.49 3.29 0.45
CA VAL A 28 3.39 3.63 -0.97
C VAL A 28 4.72 4.07 -1.56
N MET A 29 5.69 4.43 -0.71
CA MET A 29 7.03 4.87 -1.09
C MET A 29 7.96 3.68 -1.34
N GLY A 30 7.56 2.77 -2.24
CA GLY A 30 8.28 1.52 -2.53
C GLY A 30 9.77 1.71 -2.88
N PHE A 31 10.12 2.83 -3.53
CA PHE A 31 11.51 3.17 -3.87
C PHE A 31 12.43 3.26 -2.63
N SER A 32 11.88 3.56 -1.45
CA SER A 32 12.66 3.71 -0.22
C SER A 32 13.07 2.35 0.36
N MET A 33 12.31 1.29 0.09
CA MET A 33 12.65 -0.08 0.46
C MET A 33 13.87 -0.57 -0.32
N GLU A 34 13.92 -0.34 -1.63
CA GLU A 34 15.07 -0.70 -2.46
C GLU A 34 16.35 0.01 -1.97
N ALA A 35 16.24 1.32 -1.70
CA ALA A 35 17.38 2.10 -1.19
C ALA A 35 17.85 1.61 0.19
N ALA A 36 16.95 1.20 1.08
CA ALA A 36 17.31 0.62 2.38
C ALA A 36 18.00 -0.75 2.20
N ASN A 37 17.48 -1.61 1.31
CA ASN A 37 18.06 -2.92 1.00
C ASN A 37 19.47 -2.81 0.43
N GLU A 38 19.72 -1.87 -0.49
CA GLU A 38 21.04 -1.61 -1.06
C GLU A 38 22.09 -1.26 0.00
N LEU A 39 21.66 -0.59 1.07
CA LEU A 39 22.52 -0.20 2.20
C LEU A 39 22.52 -1.23 3.35
N GLY A 40 21.81 -2.34 3.21
CA GLY A 40 21.68 -3.35 4.26
C GLY A 40 20.98 -2.85 5.53
N LEU A 41 20.12 -1.83 5.41
CA LEU A 41 19.45 -1.20 6.54
C LEU A 41 18.13 -1.91 6.88
N PRO A 42 17.80 -2.06 8.18
CA PRO A 42 16.44 -2.35 8.62
C PRO A 42 15.42 -1.39 7.98
N TYR A 43 14.28 -1.94 7.56
CA TYR A 43 13.21 -1.19 6.90
C TYR A 43 11.86 -1.46 7.57
N VAL A 44 11.13 -0.40 7.89
CA VAL A 44 9.79 -0.47 8.49
C VAL A 44 8.81 0.30 7.62
N GLN A 45 7.70 -0.36 7.28
CA GLN A 45 6.61 0.26 6.53
C GLN A 45 5.59 0.89 7.47
N LEU A 46 5.24 2.15 7.20
CA LEU A 46 4.16 2.86 7.86
C LEU A 46 2.91 2.83 6.96
N TRP A 47 1.82 2.29 7.50
CA TRP A 47 0.49 2.47 6.91
C TRP A 47 -0.19 3.67 7.60
N THR A 48 -0.45 4.72 6.85
CA THR A 48 -0.96 5.99 7.39
C THR A 48 -2.47 6.02 7.58
N ALA A 49 -3.20 5.00 7.09
CA ALA A 49 -4.66 4.88 7.21
C ALA A 49 -5.08 3.79 8.22
N SER A 50 -6.37 3.42 8.24
CA SER A 50 -6.89 2.43 9.19
C SER A 50 -6.46 1.00 8.85
N ALA A 51 -6.40 0.11 9.86
CA ALA A 51 -6.12 -1.31 9.63
C ALA A 51 -7.12 -1.99 8.67
N ILE A 52 -8.38 -1.58 8.70
CA ILE A 52 -9.42 -2.08 7.79
C ILE A 52 -9.10 -1.69 6.34
N SER A 53 -8.68 -0.43 6.11
CA SER A 53 -8.29 0.00 4.76
C SER A 53 -7.09 -0.80 4.24
N TYR A 54 -6.09 -1.07 5.10
CA TYR A 54 -4.94 -1.91 4.76
C TYR A 54 -5.37 -3.29 4.29
N LEU A 55 -6.25 -3.96 5.05
CA LEU A 55 -6.81 -5.26 4.65
C LEU A 55 -7.57 -5.17 3.31
N GLY A 56 -8.25 -4.07 3.05
CA GLY A 56 -8.89 -3.79 1.76
C GLY A 56 -7.90 -3.88 0.59
N TYR A 57 -6.73 -3.24 0.69
CA TYR A 57 -5.66 -3.34 -0.32
C TYR A 57 -5.05 -4.75 -0.39
N ARG A 58 -4.83 -5.39 0.76
CA ARG A 58 -4.24 -6.74 0.82
C ARG A 58 -5.08 -7.80 0.13
N HIS A 59 -6.40 -7.60 0.06
CA HIS A 59 -7.35 -8.53 -0.56
C HIS A 59 -7.70 -8.21 -2.02
N TYR A 60 -6.96 -7.34 -2.71
CA TYR A 60 -7.20 -7.05 -4.13
C TYR A 60 -7.20 -8.29 -5.01
N ARG A 61 -6.25 -9.21 -4.80
CA ARG A 61 -6.19 -10.47 -5.56
C ARG A 61 -7.44 -11.33 -5.37
N LEU A 62 -8.06 -11.30 -4.20
CA LEU A 62 -9.30 -12.01 -3.94
C LEU A 62 -10.45 -11.41 -4.76
N LEU A 63 -10.55 -10.07 -4.83
CA LEU A 63 -11.56 -9.39 -5.66
C LEU A 63 -11.39 -9.69 -7.15
N ILE A 64 -10.15 -9.69 -7.63
CA ILE A 64 -9.80 -10.01 -9.03
C ILE A 64 -10.13 -11.46 -9.35
N ASN A 65 -9.69 -12.41 -8.51
CA ASN A 65 -9.93 -13.83 -8.71
C ASN A 65 -11.42 -14.19 -8.71
N ARG A 66 -12.25 -13.41 -8.00
CA ARG A 66 -13.72 -13.55 -7.99
C ARG A 66 -14.41 -12.78 -9.12
N GLY A 67 -13.67 -12.09 -9.98
CA GLY A 67 -14.21 -11.31 -11.09
C GLY A 67 -15.01 -10.07 -10.67
N LEU A 68 -14.85 -9.61 -9.42
CA LEU A 68 -15.51 -8.41 -8.91
C LEU A 68 -14.82 -7.12 -9.37
N ALA A 69 -13.54 -7.22 -9.70
CA ALA A 69 -12.68 -6.12 -10.12
C ALA A 69 -11.64 -6.57 -11.17
N PRO A 70 -11.14 -5.68 -12.05
CA PRO A 70 -11.63 -4.31 -12.26
C PRO A 70 -13.05 -4.31 -12.85
N LEU A 71 -13.73 -3.15 -12.79
CA LEU A 71 -15.06 -3.01 -13.37
C LEU A 71 -14.94 -2.95 -14.89
N LYS A 72 -15.74 -3.77 -15.59
CA LYS A 72 -15.76 -3.78 -17.06
C LYS A 72 -16.58 -2.63 -17.66
N ASP A 73 -17.58 -2.17 -16.91
CA ASP A 73 -18.58 -1.21 -17.40
C ASP A 73 -18.78 -0.09 -16.39
N ALA A 74 -18.76 1.17 -16.86
CA ALA A 74 -18.95 2.34 -16.00
C ALA A 74 -20.34 2.39 -15.34
N GLU A 75 -21.35 1.75 -15.96
CA GLU A 75 -22.70 1.62 -15.38
C GLU A 75 -22.70 0.95 -14.01
N LYS A 76 -21.72 0.07 -13.73
CA LYS A 76 -21.55 -0.59 -12.42
C LYS A 76 -21.26 0.38 -11.28
N LEU A 77 -20.87 1.62 -11.59
CA LEU A 77 -20.65 2.66 -10.58
C LEU A 77 -21.97 3.25 -10.05
N THR A 78 -23.06 3.17 -10.82
CA THR A 78 -24.33 3.85 -10.51
C THR A 78 -25.52 2.89 -10.40
N ASN A 79 -25.44 1.68 -10.93
CA ASN A 79 -26.55 0.72 -10.97
C ASN A 79 -26.72 -0.14 -9.70
N GLY A 80 -26.03 0.19 -8.61
CA GLY A 80 -26.07 -0.57 -7.36
C GLY A 80 -25.13 -1.78 -7.28
N TYR A 81 -24.36 -2.10 -8.34
CA TYR A 81 -23.38 -3.20 -8.30
C TYR A 81 -22.35 -3.05 -7.18
N LEU A 82 -21.97 -1.82 -6.82
CA LEU A 82 -21.05 -1.60 -5.70
C LEU A 82 -21.62 -2.01 -4.32
N ASP A 83 -22.94 -2.20 -4.20
CA ASP A 83 -23.57 -2.71 -2.99
C ASP A 83 -23.52 -4.24 -2.87
N THR A 84 -22.95 -4.95 -3.85
CA THR A 84 -22.72 -6.40 -3.79
C THR A 84 -21.90 -6.76 -2.54
N PRO A 85 -22.42 -7.62 -1.64
CA PRO A 85 -21.68 -8.14 -0.50
C PRO A 85 -20.43 -8.90 -0.94
N VAL A 86 -19.33 -8.70 -0.22
CA VAL A 86 -18.09 -9.47 -0.42
C VAL A 86 -17.90 -10.35 0.80
N GLU A 87 -18.41 -11.58 0.71
CA GLU A 87 -18.37 -12.57 1.78
C GLU A 87 -16.99 -13.23 1.91
N ASP A 88 -16.72 -13.90 3.03
CA ASP A 88 -15.50 -14.69 3.25
C ASP A 88 -14.19 -13.95 2.98
N VAL A 89 -14.09 -12.71 3.45
CA VAL A 89 -12.85 -11.92 3.38
C VAL A 89 -12.14 -12.00 4.75
N PRO A 90 -10.97 -12.65 4.84
CA PRO A 90 -10.29 -12.81 6.12
C PRO A 90 -10.02 -11.46 6.81
N GLY A 91 -10.54 -11.30 8.03
CA GLY A 91 -10.38 -10.09 8.83
C GLY A 91 -11.35 -8.94 8.50
N LEU A 92 -12.22 -9.09 7.50
CA LEU A 92 -13.20 -8.08 7.11
C LEU A 92 -14.62 -8.69 7.12
N ARG A 93 -15.54 -8.08 7.87
CA ARG A 93 -16.91 -8.58 8.03
C ARG A 93 -17.90 -7.55 7.49
N SER A 94 -19.01 -8.04 6.93
CA SER A 94 -20.12 -7.20 6.45
C SER A 94 -19.72 -6.13 5.42
N MET A 95 -18.71 -6.43 4.59
CA MET A 95 -18.21 -5.53 3.56
C MET A 95 -19.05 -5.63 2.28
N ARG A 96 -19.22 -4.50 1.61
CA ARG A 96 -19.70 -4.39 0.22
C ARG A 96 -18.53 -4.05 -0.69
N LEU A 97 -18.67 -4.25 -1.99
CA LEU A 97 -17.63 -3.89 -2.96
C LEU A 97 -17.25 -2.40 -2.87
N ARG A 98 -18.20 -1.52 -2.52
CA ARG A 98 -17.95 -0.08 -2.32
C ARG A 98 -17.04 0.26 -1.15
N ASP A 99 -16.91 -0.63 -0.17
CA ASP A 99 -16.13 -0.42 1.05
C ASP A 99 -14.64 -0.75 0.84
N PHE A 100 -14.29 -1.42 -0.26
CA PHE A 100 -12.91 -1.62 -0.70
C PHE A 100 -12.36 -0.36 -1.40
N PRO A 101 -11.04 -0.13 -1.35
CA PRO A 101 -10.46 1.07 -1.94
C PRO A 101 -10.79 1.19 -3.43
N SER A 102 -11.21 2.38 -3.85
CA SER A 102 -11.74 2.62 -5.19
C SER A 102 -10.74 2.38 -6.32
N PHE A 103 -9.44 2.41 -6.04
CA PHE A 103 -8.37 2.17 -7.02
C PHE A 103 -8.44 0.78 -7.67
N ILE A 104 -9.08 -0.22 -7.04
CA ILE A 104 -9.24 -1.56 -7.63
C ILE A 104 -10.32 -1.62 -8.71
N ARG A 105 -11.15 -0.56 -8.85
CA ARG A 105 -12.31 -0.56 -9.74
C ARG A 105 -11.94 -0.33 -11.21
N THR A 106 -10.73 0.11 -11.49
CA THR A 106 -10.23 0.47 -12.83
C THR A 106 -9.16 -0.49 -13.30
#